data_AF-A0A851PKY4-F1
#
_entry.id   AF-A0A851PKY4-F1
#
_cell.length_a   1.000
_cell.length_b   1.000
_cell.length_c   1.000
_cell.angle_alpha   90.00
_cell.angle_beta   90.00
_cell.angle_gamma   90.00
#
_symmetry.space_group_name_H-M   'P 1'
#
loop_
_entity.id
_entity.type
_entity.pdbx_description
1 polymer ?
#
loop_
_entity_poly.entity_id
_entity_poly.type
_entity_poly.pdbx_seq_one_letter_code
_entity_poly.pdbx_strand_id
1 'polypeptide(L)'
;VPPMTEVAARQALLRFVASRCCYGSRAAGELVIQRLRPRGTYRYRLETFSESRLSEWAFEPFTKAGAARPPGDAPLDPWDVEVGAPPLFQGQTRRCRVPRSALVRDCHRCHGRGRSQCRVCHGAGRARCVTCKGSRRRLKQQKRCQLCSGTGRKRCNTCSGRGSKTCATCHGEKKLQHFKQLVITWKNNVFEFVSEHHLNFPGELLSKVSGENIFKDENVVVYPIIDFPEPEISLASQRAIAEHSAAFATSSRILRQRQTIELIPITEVHYQHSGKPYLYYIYGLENKVYVQDYPERCCCGCTIV
;
A
#
# COMPACT_ATOMS: atom_id res chain seq x y z
N VAL A 1 -36.05 3.73 -1.38
CA VAL A 1 -35.46 3.21 -0.11
C VAL A 1 -36.34 2.08 0.38
N PRO A 2 -35.83 0.85 0.52
CA PRO A 2 -36.61 -0.28 1.02
C PRO A 2 -37.17 0.02 2.43
N PRO A 3 -38.43 -0.35 2.71
CA PRO A 3 -39.05 -0.02 3.99
C PRO A 3 -38.43 -0.85 5.12
N MET A 4 -37.87 -0.18 6.12
CA MET A 4 -37.44 -0.81 7.36
C MET A 4 -38.65 -1.19 8.21
N THR A 5 -38.68 -2.43 8.70
CA THR A 5 -39.71 -2.91 9.64
C THR A 5 -39.26 -2.70 11.08
N GLU A 6 -40.22 -2.58 12.00
CA GLU A 6 -39.93 -2.47 13.44
C GLU A 6 -39.13 -3.67 13.97
N VAL A 7 -39.46 -4.88 13.50
CA VAL A 7 -38.77 -6.11 13.87
C VAL A 7 -37.30 -6.05 13.46
N ALA A 8 -37.03 -5.66 12.20
CA ALA A 8 -35.66 -5.52 11.70
C ALA A 8 -34.89 -4.43 12.46
N ALA A 9 -35.56 -3.31 12.76
CA ALA A 9 -34.97 -2.20 13.49
C ALA A 9 -34.58 -2.59 14.92
N ARG A 10 -35.43 -3.34 15.63
CA ARG A 10 -35.16 -3.86 16.98
C ARG A 10 -34.03 -4.90 16.97
N GLN A 11 -34.05 -5.82 16.01
CA GLN A 11 -32.99 -6.83 15.87
C GLN A 11 -31.61 -6.22 15.57
N ALA A 12 -31.57 -5.16 14.76
CA ALA A 12 -30.34 -4.42 14.50
C ALA A 12 -29.79 -3.79 15.79
N LEU A 13 -30.64 -3.13 16.58
CA LEU A 13 -30.23 -2.53 17.85
C LEU A 13 -29.75 -3.57 18.87
N LEU A 14 -30.47 -4.71 19.01
CA LEU A 14 -30.07 -5.78 19.92
C LEU A 14 -28.69 -6.35 19.57
N ARG A 15 -28.42 -6.58 18.28
CA ARG A 15 -27.09 -7.01 17.81
C ARG A 15 -26.01 -6.00 18.12
N PHE A 16 -26.31 -4.71 17.96
CA PHE A 16 -25.39 -3.62 18.30
C PHE A 16 -25.09 -3.56 19.80
N VAL A 17 -26.12 -3.62 20.65
CA VAL A 17 -25.98 -3.61 22.12
C VAL A 17 -25.15 -4.81 22.59
N ALA A 18 -25.42 -6.01 22.06
CA ALA A 18 -24.65 -7.21 22.39
C ALA A 18 -23.14 -7.08 22.05
N SER A 19 -22.78 -6.25 21.07
CA SER A 19 -21.38 -5.98 20.71
C SER A 19 -20.69 -4.94 21.62
N ARG A 20 -21.42 -4.30 22.54
CA ARG A 20 -20.91 -3.23 23.42
C ARG A 20 -20.96 -3.70 24.88
N CYS A 21 -19.80 -3.79 25.52
CA CYS A 21 -19.68 -4.29 26.89
C CYS A 21 -20.42 -3.47 27.97
N CYS A 22 -20.71 -2.20 27.70
CA CYS A 22 -21.28 -1.28 28.68
C CYS A 22 -22.77 -0.95 28.43
N TYR A 23 -23.44 -1.64 27.51
CA TYR A 23 -24.82 -1.33 27.14
C TYR A 23 -25.76 -2.40 27.72
N GLY A 24 -26.70 -1.99 28.56
CA GLY A 24 -27.71 -2.89 29.12
C GLY A 24 -28.65 -3.42 28.02
N SER A 25 -28.96 -4.71 28.02
CA SER A 25 -29.85 -5.30 27.01
C SER A 25 -31.33 -5.01 27.25
N ARG A 26 -31.70 -4.58 28.47
CA ARG A 26 -33.09 -4.37 28.88
C ARG A 26 -33.71 -3.21 28.13
N ALA A 27 -33.01 -2.09 28.02
CA ALA A 27 -33.49 -0.94 27.25
C ALA A 27 -33.70 -1.26 25.76
N ALA A 28 -32.88 -2.12 25.16
CA ALA A 28 -33.09 -2.56 23.77
C ALA A 28 -34.27 -3.53 23.61
N GLY A 29 -34.55 -4.33 24.64
CA GLY A 29 -35.66 -5.29 24.67
C GLY A 29 -37.01 -4.63 24.94
N GLU A 30 -37.07 -3.65 25.85
CA GLU A 30 -38.30 -3.03 26.34
C GLU A 30 -38.67 -1.73 25.61
N LEU A 31 -37.84 -1.24 24.68
CA LEU A 31 -38.16 -0.01 23.94
C LEU A 31 -39.47 -0.13 23.15
N VAL A 32 -40.13 1.01 23.01
CA VAL A 32 -41.30 1.18 22.14
C VAL A 32 -40.91 2.06 20.97
N ILE A 33 -40.89 1.51 19.75
CA ILE A 33 -40.64 2.28 18.54
C ILE A 33 -41.88 3.14 18.28
N GLN A 34 -41.69 4.45 18.21
CA GLN A 34 -42.77 5.38 17.92
C GLN A 34 -42.85 5.72 16.44
N ARG A 35 -41.69 5.85 15.79
CA ARG A 35 -41.62 6.30 14.40
C ARG A 35 -40.34 5.82 13.73
N LEU A 36 -40.51 5.23 12.55
CA LEU A 36 -39.44 4.97 11.60
C LEU A 36 -39.49 6.04 10.51
N ARG A 37 -38.39 6.76 10.27
CA ARG A 37 -38.27 7.67 9.12
C ARG A 37 -37.18 7.13 8.18
N PRO A 38 -37.56 6.38 7.14
CA PRO A 38 -36.63 6.00 6.09
C PRO A 38 -36.15 7.25 5.35
N ARG A 39 -34.84 7.35 5.22
CA ARG A 39 -34.07 8.36 4.50
C ARG A 39 -33.04 7.65 3.62
N GLY A 40 -32.40 8.42 2.76
CA GLY A 40 -31.25 7.95 2.01
C GLY A 40 -30.33 9.12 1.72
N THR A 41 -29.05 8.82 1.60
CA THR A 41 -28.02 9.75 1.13
C THR A 41 -27.35 9.15 -0.09
N TYR A 42 -26.86 10.01 -0.97
CA TYR A 42 -26.16 9.59 -2.17
C TYR A 42 -24.66 9.65 -1.92
N ARG A 43 -23.96 8.59 -2.32
CA ARG A 43 -22.51 8.54 -2.39
C ARG A 43 -22.08 8.49 -3.84
N TYR A 44 -21.29 9.47 -4.25
CA TYR A 44 -20.58 9.48 -5.51
C TYR A 44 -19.16 8.96 -5.33
N ARG A 45 -18.71 8.10 -6.25
CA ARG A 45 -17.31 7.66 -6.33
C ARG A 45 -16.80 7.77 -7.75
N LEU A 46 -15.60 8.32 -7.92
CA LEU A 46 -14.82 8.28 -9.15
C LEU A 46 -13.55 7.46 -8.90
N GLU A 47 -13.45 6.33 -9.56
CA GLU A 47 -12.26 5.48 -9.62
C GLU A 47 -11.49 5.80 -10.90
N THR A 48 -10.21 6.16 -10.78
CA THR A 48 -9.32 6.44 -11.90
C THR A 48 -8.13 5.51 -11.86
N PHE A 49 -8.14 4.58 -12.80
CA PHE A 49 -7.07 3.64 -13.02
C PHE A 49 -6.00 4.25 -13.91
N SER A 50 -4.82 4.48 -13.35
CA SER A 50 -3.70 5.13 -14.01
C SER A 50 -2.45 4.28 -14.01
N GLU A 51 -1.60 4.52 -15.01
CA GLU A 51 -0.29 3.90 -15.18
C GLU A 51 0.79 4.98 -15.13
N SER A 52 1.80 4.76 -14.30
CA SER A 52 3.03 5.56 -14.30
C SER A 52 4.25 4.69 -14.56
N ARG A 53 5.24 5.27 -15.23
CA ARG A 53 6.48 4.61 -15.62
C ARG A 53 7.68 5.39 -15.12
N LEU A 54 8.61 4.70 -14.46
CA LEU A 54 9.89 5.26 -14.01
C LEU A 54 11.03 4.42 -14.59
N SER A 55 12.02 5.08 -15.18
CA SER A 55 13.24 4.43 -15.68
C SER A 55 14.39 4.65 -14.69
N GLU A 56 14.97 3.55 -14.20
CA GLU A 56 16.14 3.55 -13.33
C GLU A 56 17.27 2.69 -13.92
N TRP A 57 18.53 2.97 -13.59
CA TRP A 57 19.65 2.13 -14.01
C TRP A 57 19.86 0.98 -13.02
N ALA A 58 19.94 -0.24 -13.55
CA ALA A 58 20.28 -1.45 -12.80
C ALA A 58 21.49 -2.15 -13.42
N PHE A 59 22.10 -3.08 -12.69
CA PHE A 59 23.22 -3.87 -13.18
C PHE A 59 23.21 -5.30 -12.62
N GLU A 60 23.76 -6.22 -13.39
CA GLU A 60 23.97 -7.61 -12.97
C GLU A 60 25.33 -8.15 -13.45
N PRO A 61 25.88 -9.21 -12.80
CA PRO A 61 27.04 -9.93 -13.32
C PRO A 61 26.79 -10.45 -14.73
N PHE A 62 27.73 -10.20 -15.62
CA PHE A 62 27.62 -10.64 -17.01
C PHE A 62 28.12 -12.07 -17.17
N THR A 63 27.21 -13.05 -17.28
CA THR A 63 27.53 -14.49 -17.26
C THR A 63 27.54 -15.19 -18.63
N LYS A 64 27.17 -14.53 -19.73
CA LYS A 64 27.09 -15.15 -21.07
C LYS A 64 27.84 -14.41 -22.17
N ALA A 65 28.68 -15.12 -22.91
CA ALA A 65 29.31 -14.68 -24.17
C ALA A 65 28.42 -14.92 -25.42
N GLY A 66 27.10 -15.05 -25.26
CA GLY A 66 26.17 -15.37 -26.35
C GLY A 66 25.43 -14.14 -26.88
N ALA A 67 25.70 -13.81 -28.15
CA ALA A 67 25.10 -12.76 -28.98
C ALA A 67 25.36 -11.32 -28.51
N ALA A 68 26.57 -10.81 -28.79
CA ALA A 68 26.78 -9.39 -28.98
C ALA A 68 25.86 -8.93 -30.14
N ARG A 69 24.77 -8.23 -29.82
CA ARG A 69 23.90 -7.61 -30.81
C ARG A 69 24.68 -6.47 -31.51
N PRO A 70 24.45 -6.19 -32.80
CA PRO A 70 25.20 -5.15 -33.51
C PRO A 70 25.07 -3.79 -32.81
N PRO A 71 26.13 -2.97 -32.81
CA PRO A 71 26.05 -1.61 -32.30
C PRO A 71 25.15 -0.78 -33.24
N GLY A 72 24.15 -0.09 -32.71
CA GLY A 72 23.43 0.91 -33.49
C GLY A 72 22.04 1.31 -33.01
N ASP A 73 21.31 0.42 -32.33
CA ASP A 73 19.93 0.74 -31.95
C ASP A 73 19.85 1.45 -30.59
N ALA A 74 19.27 2.64 -30.58
CA ALA A 74 18.96 3.36 -29.35
C ALA A 74 17.99 2.53 -28.46
N PRO A 75 18.10 2.65 -27.12
CA PRO A 75 17.10 2.09 -26.21
C PRO A 75 15.70 2.61 -26.57
N LEU A 76 14.69 1.74 -26.45
CA LEU A 76 13.30 2.15 -26.63
C LEU A 76 12.91 3.23 -25.61
N ASP A 77 11.98 4.09 -25.97
CA ASP A 77 11.33 4.97 -25.00
C ASP A 77 10.62 4.11 -23.93
N PRO A 78 10.65 4.51 -22.65
CA PRO A 78 9.93 3.81 -21.59
C PRO A 78 8.46 3.51 -21.90
N TRP A 79 7.77 4.35 -22.69
CA TRP A 79 6.37 4.16 -23.05
C TRP A 79 6.15 3.21 -24.24
N ASP A 80 7.15 3.02 -25.09
CA ASP A 80 7.11 2.08 -26.23
C ASP A 80 7.32 0.62 -25.80
N VAL A 81 7.72 0.39 -24.54
CA VAL A 81 7.85 -0.96 -23.99
C VAL A 81 6.48 -1.55 -23.75
N GLU A 82 6.09 -2.53 -24.56
CA GLU A 82 4.85 -3.27 -24.36
C GLU A 82 4.92 -4.15 -23.11
N VAL A 83 4.01 -3.91 -22.17
CA VAL A 83 3.85 -4.73 -20.97
C VAL A 83 2.36 -5.01 -20.78
N GLY A 84 2.01 -6.28 -20.58
CA GLY A 84 0.62 -6.66 -20.32
C GLY A 84 0.09 -5.99 -19.06
N ALA A 85 -0.98 -5.21 -19.22
CA ALA A 85 -1.65 -4.51 -18.13
C ALA A 85 -2.36 -5.51 -17.19
N PRO A 86 -2.40 -5.25 -15.87
CA PRO A 86 -3.19 -6.03 -14.92
C PRO A 86 -4.70 -5.88 -15.17
N PRO A 87 -5.53 -6.70 -14.50
CA PRO A 87 -6.97 -6.45 -14.47
C PRO A 87 -7.29 -5.02 -14.04
N LEU A 88 -8.28 -4.41 -14.68
CA LEU A 88 -8.67 -3.02 -14.43
C LEU A 88 -9.04 -2.80 -12.96
N PHE A 89 -8.68 -1.62 -12.44
CA PHE A 89 -8.93 -1.20 -11.05
C PHE A 89 -8.19 -2.01 -9.98
N GLN A 90 -7.24 -2.86 -10.36
CA GLN A 90 -6.36 -3.58 -9.42
C GLN A 90 -4.95 -3.00 -9.44
N GLY A 91 -4.48 -2.56 -8.27
CA GLY A 91 -3.13 -2.02 -8.14
C GLY A 91 -2.06 -3.09 -8.36
N GLN A 92 -1.03 -2.76 -9.15
CA GLN A 92 0.13 -3.64 -9.37
C GLN A 92 1.39 -2.82 -9.66
N THR A 93 2.54 -3.35 -9.28
CA THR A 93 3.84 -2.85 -9.74
C THR A 93 4.59 -3.97 -10.47
N ARG A 94 5.11 -3.68 -11.65
CA ARG A 94 5.99 -4.60 -12.41
C ARG A 94 7.32 -3.95 -12.71
N ARG A 95 8.35 -4.78 -12.82
CA ARG A 95 9.70 -4.38 -13.22
C ARG A 95 10.10 -5.18 -14.43
N CYS A 96 10.55 -4.51 -15.47
CA CYS A 96 11.07 -5.16 -16.67
C CYS A 96 12.32 -4.45 -17.18
N ARG A 97 13.13 -5.16 -17.97
CA ARG A 97 14.30 -4.57 -18.63
C ARG A 97 13.84 -3.86 -19.89
N VAL A 98 14.26 -2.61 -20.09
CA VAL A 98 14.03 -1.89 -21.35
C VAL A 98 14.81 -2.60 -22.46
N PRO A 99 14.16 -3.04 -23.55
CA PRO A 99 14.84 -3.67 -24.67
C PRO A 99 15.96 -2.78 -25.24
N ARG A 100 17.07 -3.40 -25.64
CA ARG A 100 18.24 -2.71 -26.24
C ARG A 100 18.93 -1.69 -25.32
N SER A 101 18.62 -1.66 -24.02
CA SER A 101 19.29 -0.77 -23.06
C SER A 101 20.56 -1.34 -22.42
N ALA A 102 20.90 -2.59 -22.73
CA ALA A 102 21.99 -3.29 -22.08
C ALA A 102 23.36 -2.81 -22.57
N LEU A 103 24.23 -2.46 -21.61
CA LEU A 103 25.60 -2.04 -21.83
C LEU A 103 26.55 -2.84 -20.93
N VAL A 104 27.51 -3.52 -21.54
CA VAL A 104 28.53 -4.27 -20.80
C VAL A 104 29.70 -3.35 -20.48
N ARG A 105 30.03 -3.24 -19.19
CA ARG A 105 31.19 -2.49 -18.69
C ARG A 105 32.02 -3.33 -17.75
N ASP A 106 33.26 -2.94 -17.55
CA ASP A 106 34.07 -3.54 -16.49
C ASP A 106 33.44 -3.28 -15.14
N CYS A 107 33.54 -4.28 -14.25
CA CYS A 107 32.98 -4.16 -12.91
C CYS A 107 33.62 -2.98 -12.17
N HIS A 108 32.81 -1.96 -11.89
CA HIS A 108 33.25 -0.74 -11.20
C HIS A 108 33.88 -1.02 -9.82
N ARG A 109 33.58 -2.17 -9.20
CA ARG A 109 34.12 -2.54 -7.87
C ARG A 109 35.50 -3.18 -7.93
N CYS A 110 35.83 -3.93 -8.99
CA CYS A 110 37.11 -4.64 -9.10
C CYS A 110 37.96 -4.18 -10.29
N HIS A 111 37.45 -3.27 -11.11
CA HIS A 111 38.04 -2.78 -12.35
C HIS A 111 38.48 -3.94 -13.26
N GLY A 112 37.55 -4.85 -13.57
CA GLY A 112 37.84 -6.01 -14.45
C GLY A 112 38.68 -7.13 -13.82
N ARG A 113 39.12 -7.02 -12.56
CA ARG A 113 39.97 -8.06 -11.94
C ARG A 113 39.21 -9.31 -11.50
N GLY A 114 37.90 -9.23 -11.30
CA GLY A 114 37.06 -10.33 -10.78
C GLY A 114 37.30 -10.68 -9.31
N ARG A 115 38.34 -10.11 -8.71
CA ARG A 115 38.72 -10.28 -7.31
C ARG A 115 39.03 -8.93 -6.68
N SER A 116 38.73 -8.79 -5.40
CA SER A 116 39.10 -7.63 -4.58
C SER A 116 40.18 -8.01 -3.58
N GLN A 117 41.12 -7.11 -3.34
CA GLN A 117 42.18 -7.31 -2.35
C GLN A 117 41.54 -7.55 -0.98
N CYS A 118 42.04 -8.55 -0.25
CA CYS A 118 41.54 -8.84 1.09
C CYS A 118 41.91 -7.67 2.01
N ARG A 119 40.89 -6.99 2.56
CA ARG A 119 41.08 -5.85 3.47
C ARG A 119 41.81 -6.21 4.77
N VAL A 120 41.79 -7.48 5.18
CA VAL A 120 42.39 -7.94 6.45
C VAL A 120 43.89 -8.20 6.32
N CYS A 121 44.36 -8.69 5.17
CA CYS A 121 45.78 -8.98 4.94
C CYS A 121 46.43 -8.09 3.87
N HIS A 122 45.68 -7.15 3.29
CA HIS A 122 46.11 -6.25 2.23
C HIS A 122 46.86 -6.98 1.10
N GLY A 123 46.33 -8.11 0.62
CA GLY A 123 46.97 -8.88 -0.45
C GLY A 123 48.03 -9.90 0.00
N ALA A 124 48.57 -9.79 1.22
CA ALA A 124 49.69 -10.63 1.67
C ALA A 124 49.34 -12.10 1.94
N GLY A 125 48.06 -12.48 1.92
CA GLY A 125 47.59 -13.82 2.30
C GLY A 125 47.78 -14.18 3.78
N ARG A 126 48.49 -13.36 4.55
CA ARG A 126 48.77 -13.56 5.97
C ARG A 126 48.36 -12.31 6.78
N ALA A 127 47.58 -12.52 7.83
CA ALA A 127 47.15 -11.47 8.76
C ALA A 127 48.06 -11.44 10.00
N ARG A 128 48.12 -10.28 10.68
CA ARG A 128 48.85 -10.13 11.94
C ARG A 128 48.32 -11.15 12.96
N CYS A 129 49.21 -11.88 13.63
CA CYS A 129 48.79 -12.83 14.65
C CYS A 129 48.11 -12.07 15.79
N VAL A 130 46.85 -12.42 16.08
CA VAL A 130 46.05 -11.76 17.13
C VAL A 130 46.69 -11.90 18.52
N THR A 131 47.35 -13.02 18.79
CA THR A 131 47.93 -13.31 20.11
C THR A 131 49.23 -12.58 20.39
N CYS A 132 50.15 -12.50 19.42
CA CYS A 132 51.42 -11.80 19.61
C CYS A 132 51.42 -10.39 19.02
N LYS A 133 50.35 -9.96 18.34
CA LYS A 133 50.29 -8.70 17.59
C LYS A 133 51.57 -8.48 16.77
N GLY A 134 52.05 -9.48 16.04
CA GLY A 134 53.26 -9.36 15.22
C GLY A 134 54.61 -9.39 15.95
N SER A 135 54.65 -9.36 17.29
CA SER A 135 55.90 -9.39 18.08
C SER A 135 56.65 -10.73 18.07
N ARG A 136 56.09 -11.76 17.42
CA ARG A 136 56.63 -13.14 17.31
C ARG A 136 56.76 -13.89 18.65
N ARG A 137 56.60 -13.21 19.79
CA ARG A 137 56.68 -13.74 21.16
C ARG A 137 55.39 -13.43 21.94
N ARG A 138 55.09 -14.18 23.01
CA ARG A 138 53.99 -13.80 23.93
C ARG A 138 54.50 -12.78 24.94
N LEU A 139 53.78 -11.67 25.11
CA LEU A 139 54.16 -10.57 26.03
C LEU A 139 54.40 -11.06 27.47
N LYS A 140 53.64 -12.05 27.95
CA LYS A 140 53.74 -12.55 29.33
C LYS A 140 54.83 -13.59 29.59
N GLN A 141 55.40 -14.23 28.56
CA GLN A 141 56.25 -15.42 28.76
C GLN A 141 57.56 -15.39 27.96
N GLN A 142 57.80 -14.39 27.11
CA GLN A 142 58.95 -14.26 26.18
C GLN A 142 59.21 -15.47 25.24
N LYS A 143 58.42 -16.54 25.33
CA LYS A 143 58.46 -17.74 24.49
C LYS A 143 57.93 -17.44 23.08
N ARG A 144 58.45 -18.20 22.10
CA ARG A 144 57.99 -18.20 20.70
C ARG A 144 56.47 -18.34 20.67
N CYS A 145 55.80 -17.46 19.93
CA CYS A 145 54.35 -17.54 19.84
C CYS A 145 53.95 -18.83 19.12
N GLN A 146 53.41 -19.79 19.88
CA GLN A 146 52.99 -21.10 19.35
C GLN A 146 51.89 -21.00 18.31
N LEU A 147 51.03 -19.98 18.44
CA LEU A 147 49.96 -19.77 17.48
C LEU A 147 50.55 -19.53 16.10
N CYS A 148 51.40 -18.52 15.90
CA CYS A 148 52.00 -18.21 14.60
C CYS A 148 53.36 -18.88 14.36
N SER A 149 53.75 -19.85 15.19
CA SER A 149 55.08 -20.49 15.18
C SER A 149 56.22 -19.46 15.03
N GLY A 150 56.16 -18.35 15.78
CA GLY A 150 57.20 -17.31 15.74
C GLY A 150 57.28 -16.46 14.47
N THR A 151 56.41 -16.67 13.47
CA THR A 151 56.40 -15.84 12.24
C THR A 151 55.73 -14.47 12.44
N GLY A 152 54.99 -14.29 13.54
CA GLY A 152 54.26 -13.05 13.84
C GLY A 152 52.99 -12.85 13.01
N ARG A 153 52.76 -13.69 12.00
CA ARG A 153 51.60 -13.62 11.09
C ARG A 153 50.98 -15.01 10.92
N LYS A 154 49.69 -15.05 10.63
CA LYS A 154 48.96 -16.30 10.35
C LYS A 154 48.34 -16.27 8.97
N ARG A 155 48.08 -17.43 8.39
CA ARG A 155 47.20 -17.55 7.22
C ARG A 155 45.94 -16.74 7.48
N CYS A 156 45.62 -15.83 6.58
CA CYS A 156 44.44 -14.99 6.73
C CYS A 156 43.20 -15.87 6.57
N ASN A 157 42.40 -16.02 7.63
CA ASN A 157 41.17 -16.80 7.60
C ASN A 157 40.15 -16.18 6.63
N THR A 158 40.12 -14.85 6.55
CA THR A 158 39.17 -14.10 5.73
C THR A 158 39.31 -14.41 4.24
N CYS A 159 40.53 -14.57 3.70
CA CYS A 159 40.76 -14.94 2.29
C CYS A 159 41.32 -16.36 2.12
N SER A 160 41.31 -17.16 3.18
CA SER A 160 41.92 -18.50 3.23
C SER A 160 43.34 -18.53 2.67
N GLY A 161 44.14 -17.49 2.92
CA GLY A 161 45.52 -17.40 2.43
C GLY A 161 45.70 -16.85 1.01
N ARG A 162 44.64 -16.65 0.23
CA ARG A 162 44.74 -16.22 -1.19
C ARG A 162 45.12 -14.75 -1.39
N GLY A 163 45.09 -13.93 -0.34
CA GLY A 163 45.38 -12.49 -0.44
C GLY A 163 44.25 -11.66 -1.06
N SER A 164 43.32 -12.29 -1.79
CA SER A 164 42.17 -11.67 -2.44
C SER A 164 40.89 -12.48 -2.19
N LYS A 165 39.73 -11.82 -2.36
CA LYS A 165 38.41 -12.43 -2.35
C LYS A 165 37.76 -12.29 -3.72
N THR A 166 36.90 -13.23 -4.09
CA THR A 166 36.03 -13.06 -5.27
C THR A 166 35.22 -11.78 -5.10
N CYS A 167 35.11 -11.00 -6.17
CA CYS A 167 34.34 -9.76 -6.15
C CYS A 167 32.87 -10.09 -5.84
N ALA A 168 32.30 -9.46 -4.81
CA ALA A 168 30.89 -9.68 -4.46
C ALA A 168 29.91 -9.07 -5.47
N THR A 169 30.35 -8.06 -6.24
CA THR A 169 29.49 -7.33 -7.19
C THR A 169 29.35 -8.05 -8.53
N CYS A 170 30.44 -8.62 -9.07
CA CYS A 170 30.42 -9.36 -10.34
C CYS A 170 30.56 -10.88 -10.15
N HIS A 171 30.62 -11.38 -8.91
CA HIS A 171 30.81 -12.79 -8.56
C HIS A 171 32.00 -13.51 -9.24
N GLY A 172 32.97 -12.77 -9.78
CA GLY A 172 34.12 -13.32 -10.49
C GLY A 172 34.11 -13.09 -12.00
N GLU A 173 32.97 -12.67 -12.58
CA GLU A 173 32.75 -12.48 -14.02
C GLU A 173 33.53 -11.30 -14.63
N LYS A 174 34.15 -10.46 -13.80
CA LYS A 174 34.95 -9.27 -14.17
C LYS A 174 34.14 -8.13 -14.82
N LYS A 175 33.06 -8.44 -15.55
CA LYS A 175 32.17 -7.49 -16.22
C LYS A 175 30.79 -7.43 -15.58
N LEU A 176 30.12 -6.29 -15.75
CA LEU A 176 28.75 -6.05 -15.36
C LEU A 176 27.94 -5.64 -16.59
N GLN A 177 26.73 -6.16 -16.69
CA GLN A 177 25.74 -5.70 -17.66
C GLN A 177 24.86 -4.66 -16.97
N HIS A 178 25.02 -3.40 -17.36
CA HIS A 178 24.15 -2.30 -16.96
C HIS A 178 22.96 -2.24 -17.91
N PHE A 179 21.77 -1.93 -17.42
CA PHE A 179 20.58 -1.79 -18.26
C PHE A 179 19.61 -0.80 -17.63
N LYS A 180 18.75 -0.21 -18.46
CA LYS A 180 17.61 0.57 -17.96
C LYS A 180 16.53 -0.42 -17.51
N GLN A 181 16.16 -0.34 -16.24
CA GLN A 181 15.04 -1.03 -15.64
C GLN A 181 13.85 -0.10 -15.63
N LEU A 182 12.74 -0.57 -16.19
CA LEU A 182 11.47 0.13 -16.20
C LEU A 182 10.63 -0.39 -15.03
N VAL A 183 10.20 0.53 -14.16
CA VAL A 183 9.26 0.27 -13.07
C VAL A 183 7.92 0.85 -13.48
N ILE A 184 6.95 -0.03 -13.71
CA ILE A 184 5.60 0.32 -14.13
C ILE A 184 4.67 0.12 -12.95
N THR A 185 3.90 1.15 -12.62
CA THR A 185 2.99 1.15 -11.48
C THR A 185 1.59 1.48 -11.94
N TRP A 186 0.67 0.54 -11.76
CA TRP A 186 -0.76 0.73 -11.95
C TRP A 186 -1.41 1.01 -10.60
N LYS A 187 -2.21 2.08 -10.52
CA LYS A 187 -2.92 2.47 -9.30
C LYS A 187 -4.38 2.77 -9.61
N ASN A 188 -5.26 2.37 -8.70
CA ASN A 188 -6.65 2.82 -8.69
C ASN A 188 -6.76 3.97 -7.68
N ASN A 189 -7.02 5.17 -8.17
CA ASN A 189 -7.17 6.36 -7.35
C ASN A 189 -8.67 6.63 -7.18
N VAL A 190 -9.13 6.75 -5.94
CA VAL A 190 -10.55 6.85 -5.62
C VAL A 190 -10.84 8.22 -5.04
N PHE A 191 -11.75 8.94 -5.68
CA PHE A 191 -12.40 10.12 -5.11
C PHE A 191 -13.78 9.69 -4.59
N GLU A 192 -14.14 10.14 -3.39
CA GLU A 192 -15.42 9.85 -2.75
C GLU A 192 -16.08 11.15 -2.29
N PHE A 193 -17.37 11.29 -2.55
CA PHE A 193 -18.21 12.36 -2.04
C PHE A 193 -19.54 11.79 -1.55
N VAL A 194 -20.04 12.32 -0.44
CA VAL A 194 -21.32 11.90 0.16
C VAL A 194 -22.14 13.16 0.40
N SER A 195 -23.40 13.18 -0.02
CA SER A 195 -24.26 14.35 0.17
C SER A 195 -24.60 14.55 1.66
N GLU A 196 -24.32 15.74 2.20
CA GLU A 196 -24.45 16.03 3.62
C GLU A 196 -25.86 16.51 3.96
N HIS A 197 -26.72 15.62 4.45
CA HIS A 197 -28.12 16.00 4.77
C HIS A 197 -28.56 15.69 6.21
N HIS A 198 -27.64 15.26 7.10
CA HIS A 198 -28.00 14.80 8.45
C HIS A 198 -27.16 15.47 9.54
N LEU A 199 -27.62 16.62 10.05
CA LEU A 199 -26.95 17.44 11.08
C LEU A 199 -26.53 16.67 12.36
N ASN A 200 -27.13 15.49 12.63
CA ASN A 200 -26.89 14.69 13.83
C ASN A 200 -26.24 13.31 13.53
N PHE A 201 -25.81 13.04 12.30
CA PHE A 201 -25.19 11.75 11.93
C PHE A 201 -23.74 11.95 11.45
N PRO A 202 -22.74 11.24 12.02
CA PRO A 202 -21.35 11.36 11.59
C PRO A 202 -21.13 10.80 10.17
N GLY A 203 -20.84 11.68 9.20
CA GLY A 203 -20.63 11.31 7.79
C GLY A 203 -19.51 10.27 7.58
N GLU A 204 -18.49 10.26 8.44
CA GLU A 204 -17.38 9.28 8.41
C GLU A 204 -17.86 7.82 8.47
N LEU A 205 -19.01 7.57 9.10
CA LEU A 205 -19.58 6.23 9.20
C LEU A 205 -20.09 5.71 7.83
N LEU A 206 -20.43 6.61 6.91
CA LEU A 206 -20.93 6.28 5.58
C LEU A 206 -19.84 5.66 4.70
N SER A 207 -18.59 6.06 4.89
CA SER A 207 -17.43 5.46 4.18
C SER A 207 -17.28 3.96 4.45
N LYS A 208 -17.82 3.45 5.57
CA LYS A 208 -17.64 2.07 6.07
C LYS A 208 -18.82 1.14 5.78
N VAL A 209 -19.81 1.58 5.02
CA VAL A 209 -21.00 0.79 4.65
C VAL A 209 -21.20 0.77 3.16
N SER A 210 -21.95 -0.22 2.68
CA SER A 210 -22.38 -0.30 1.28
C SER A 210 -23.76 0.34 1.08
N GLY A 211 -23.97 0.92 -0.11
CA GLY A 211 -25.27 1.35 -0.60
C GLY A 211 -25.70 0.55 -1.83
N GLU A 212 -26.93 0.76 -2.26
CA GLU A 212 -27.44 0.22 -3.53
C GLU A 212 -26.85 1.00 -4.70
N ASN A 213 -26.19 0.31 -5.65
CA ASN A 213 -25.65 0.97 -6.83
C ASN A 213 -26.80 1.33 -7.79
N ILE A 214 -27.07 2.63 -7.93
CA ILE A 214 -28.14 3.17 -8.77
C ILE A 214 -27.62 3.70 -10.10
N PHE A 215 -26.32 3.97 -10.19
CA PHE A 215 -25.66 4.43 -11.39
C PHE A 215 -24.24 3.88 -11.46
N LYS A 216 -23.85 3.48 -12.67
CA LYS A 216 -22.49 3.06 -13.00
C LYS A 216 -22.19 3.44 -14.45
N ASP A 217 -21.08 4.13 -14.63
CA ASP A 217 -20.54 4.47 -15.94
C ASP A 217 -19.03 4.20 -15.95
N GLU A 218 -18.52 3.72 -17.08
CA GLU A 218 -17.13 3.30 -17.24
C GLU A 218 -16.61 3.65 -18.64
N ASN A 219 -15.59 4.51 -18.70
CA ASN A 219 -15.00 4.97 -19.96
C ASN A 219 -13.52 5.33 -19.75
N VAL A 220 -12.74 5.50 -20.83
CA VAL A 220 -11.32 5.90 -20.72
C VAL A 220 -11.18 7.17 -19.88
N VAL A 221 -12.00 8.16 -20.21
CA VAL A 221 -12.30 9.33 -19.37
C VAL A 221 -13.82 9.44 -19.32
N VAL A 222 -14.39 9.53 -18.12
CA VAL A 222 -15.84 9.66 -17.97
C VAL A 222 -16.28 11.11 -18.12
N TYR A 223 -17.52 11.32 -18.53
CA TYR A 223 -18.11 12.66 -18.59
C TYR A 223 -18.72 13.03 -17.23
N PRO A 224 -18.74 14.32 -16.87
CA PRO A 224 -19.44 14.76 -15.67
C PRO A 224 -20.91 14.38 -15.73
N ILE A 225 -21.44 13.95 -14.59
CA ILE A 225 -22.86 13.66 -14.45
C ILE A 225 -23.63 14.98 -14.50
N ILE A 226 -24.59 15.04 -15.41
CA ILE A 226 -25.50 16.18 -15.60
C ILE A 226 -26.90 15.77 -15.15
N ASP A 227 -27.68 16.76 -14.70
CA ASP A 227 -29.11 16.61 -14.38
C ASP A 227 -29.44 15.51 -13.37
N PHE A 228 -28.50 15.15 -12.48
CA PHE A 228 -28.81 14.27 -11.35
C PHE A 228 -29.76 15.00 -10.38
N PRO A 229 -30.76 14.31 -9.79
CA PRO A 229 -31.74 14.94 -8.90
C PRO A 229 -31.14 15.71 -7.72
N GLU A 230 -29.95 15.31 -7.27
CA GLU A 230 -29.17 16.00 -6.24
C GLU A 230 -28.05 16.83 -6.88
N PRO A 231 -28.13 18.18 -6.89
CA PRO A 231 -27.15 19.03 -7.57
C PRO A 231 -25.71 18.88 -7.06
N GLU A 232 -25.56 18.56 -5.77
CA GLU A 232 -24.25 18.33 -5.14
C GLU A 232 -23.49 17.17 -5.79
N ILE A 233 -24.19 16.13 -6.26
CA ILE A 233 -23.57 14.98 -6.94
C ILE A 233 -23.02 15.39 -8.30
N SER A 234 -23.77 16.18 -9.07
CA SER A 234 -23.32 16.72 -10.36
C SER A 234 -22.08 17.60 -10.18
N LEU A 235 -22.06 18.46 -9.16
CA LEU A 235 -20.91 19.30 -8.83
C LEU A 235 -19.70 18.46 -8.37
N ALA A 236 -19.93 17.45 -7.53
CA ALA A 236 -18.89 16.55 -7.07
C ALA A 236 -18.26 15.76 -8.22
N SER A 237 -19.07 15.32 -9.19
CA SER A 237 -18.60 14.67 -10.41
C SER A 237 -17.69 15.58 -11.23
N GLN A 238 -18.12 16.82 -11.50
CA GLN A 238 -17.31 17.81 -12.22
C GLN A 238 -15.96 18.07 -11.51
N ARG A 239 -16.00 18.28 -10.19
CA ARG A 239 -14.80 18.51 -9.38
C ARG A 239 -13.85 17.30 -9.41
N ALA A 240 -14.37 16.09 -9.21
CA ALA A 240 -13.57 14.88 -9.18
C ALA A 240 -12.84 14.63 -10.50
N ILE A 241 -13.53 14.81 -11.63
CA ILE A 241 -12.97 14.64 -12.97
C ILE A 241 -11.88 15.69 -13.23
N ALA A 242 -12.12 16.95 -12.87
CA ALA A 242 -11.15 18.03 -13.03
C ALA A 242 -9.90 17.79 -12.16
N GLU A 243 -10.08 17.40 -10.90
CA GLU A 243 -8.99 17.11 -9.96
C GLU A 243 -8.12 15.96 -10.45
N HIS A 244 -8.73 14.83 -10.84
CA HIS A 244 -7.98 13.69 -11.38
C HIS A 244 -7.29 14.03 -12.69
N SER A 245 -7.95 14.75 -13.60
CA SER A 245 -7.34 15.20 -14.86
C SER A 245 -6.07 16.03 -14.58
N ALA A 246 -6.16 17.01 -13.67
CA ALA A 246 -5.02 17.85 -13.28
C ALA A 246 -3.90 17.04 -12.59
N ALA A 247 -4.25 16.12 -11.68
CA ALA A 247 -3.29 15.32 -10.93
C ALA A 247 -2.49 14.36 -11.83
N PHE A 248 -3.11 13.81 -12.88
CA PHE A 248 -2.47 12.82 -13.74
C PHE A 248 -1.85 13.41 -15.01
N ALA A 249 -2.18 14.65 -15.41
CA ALA A 249 -1.75 15.25 -16.67
C ALA A 249 -0.24 15.17 -16.97
N THR A 250 0.62 15.22 -15.94
CA THR A 250 2.07 15.35 -16.11
C THR A 250 2.87 14.08 -15.84
N SER A 251 2.33 13.13 -15.08
CA SER A 251 3.11 12.04 -14.49
C SER A 251 2.58 10.64 -14.77
N SER A 252 1.33 10.53 -15.24
CA SER A 252 0.64 9.25 -15.39
C SER A 252 -0.30 9.26 -16.58
N ARG A 253 -0.53 8.09 -17.18
CA ARG A 253 -1.55 7.90 -18.21
C ARG A 253 -2.81 7.34 -17.57
N ILE A 254 -3.96 7.99 -17.77
CA ILE A 254 -5.26 7.42 -17.41
C ILE A 254 -5.57 6.29 -18.39
N LEU A 255 -5.85 5.10 -17.86
CA LEU A 255 -6.21 3.92 -18.65
C LEU A 255 -7.73 3.72 -18.68
N ARG A 256 -8.37 3.93 -17.53
CA ARG A 256 -9.81 3.75 -17.36
C ARG A 256 -10.32 4.56 -16.18
N GLN A 257 -11.50 5.14 -16.31
CA GLN A 257 -12.27 5.71 -15.22
C GLN A 257 -13.60 4.98 -15.07
N ARG A 258 -14.05 4.86 -13.82
CA ARG A 258 -15.37 4.35 -13.47
C ARG A 258 -15.98 5.28 -12.45
N GLN A 259 -17.19 5.73 -12.72
CA GLN A 259 -17.98 6.52 -11.79
C GLN A 259 -19.20 5.76 -11.35
N THR A 260 -19.55 5.89 -10.08
CA THR A 260 -20.71 5.22 -9.48
C THR A 260 -21.46 6.15 -8.57
N ILE A 261 -22.78 6.00 -8.53
CA ILE A 261 -23.63 6.58 -7.49
C ILE A 261 -24.28 5.44 -6.74
N GLU A 262 -24.14 5.47 -5.42
CA GLU A 262 -24.79 4.55 -4.50
C GLU A 262 -25.82 5.30 -3.65
N LEU A 263 -27.00 4.72 -3.48
CA LEU A 263 -27.99 5.14 -2.49
C LEU A 263 -27.74 4.38 -1.18
N ILE A 264 -27.26 5.08 -0.15
CA ILE A 264 -27.06 4.51 1.17
C ILE A 264 -28.37 4.69 1.96
N PRO A 265 -29.08 3.61 2.32
CA PRO A 265 -30.27 3.72 3.15
C PRO A 265 -29.88 4.15 4.57
N ILE A 266 -30.62 5.11 5.12
CA ILE A 266 -30.49 5.57 6.51
C ILE A 266 -31.90 5.62 7.09
N THR A 267 -32.14 4.96 8.22
CA THR A 267 -33.43 5.02 8.91
C THR A 267 -33.24 5.64 10.29
N GLU A 268 -33.90 6.76 10.52
CA GLU A 268 -34.06 7.35 11.85
C GLU A 268 -35.12 6.56 12.61
N VAL A 269 -34.74 6.00 13.76
CA VAL A 269 -35.62 5.25 14.63
C VAL A 269 -35.86 6.03 15.92
N HIS A 270 -37.03 6.63 16.03
CA HIS A 270 -37.49 7.30 17.23
C HIS A 270 -38.16 6.28 18.14
N TYR A 271 -37.67 6.17 19.37
CA TYR A 271 -38.19 5.24 20.35
C TYR A 271 -38.35 5.89 21.71
N GLN A 272 -39.19 5.29 22.56
CA GLN A 272 -39.33 5.65 23.96
C GLN A 272 -38.83 4.53 24.86
N HIS A 273 -38.18 4.93 25.95
CA HIS A 273 -37.76 4.05 27.03
C HIS A 273 -37.92 4.79 28.36
N SER A 274 -38.59 4.16 29.35
CA SER A 274 -38.90 4.76 30.66
C SER A 274 -39.48 6.18 30.58
N GLY A 275 -40.38 6.41 29.62
CA GLY A 275 -41.05 7.70 29.39
C GLY A 275 -40.21 8.78 28.71
N LYS A 276 -38.93 8.54 28.41
CA LYS A 276 -38.04 9.51 27.72
C LYS A 276 -37.90 9.16 26.23
N PRO A 277 -37.90 10.16 25.34
CA PRO A 277 -37.67 9.95 23.91
C PRO A 277 -36.17 9.79 23.61
N TYR A 278 -35.85 8.87 22.71
CA TYR A 278 -34.50 8.61 22.24
C TYR A 278 -34.49 8.39 20.72
N LEU A 279 -33.31 8.49 20.13
CA LEU A 279 -33.09 8.34 18.70
C LEU A 279 -31.87 7.45 18.46
N TYR A 280 -31.99 6.56 17.48
CA TYR A 280 -30.85 5.90 16.87
C TYR A 280 -31.01 5.83 15.36
N TYR A 281 -29.90 5.57 14.67
CA TYR A 281 -29.84 5.46 13.22
C TYR A 281 -29.47 4.04 12.83
N ILE A 282 -30.14 3.53 11.80
CA ILE A 282 -29.74 2.32 11.08
C ILE A 282 -29.27 2.75 9.70
N TYR A 283 -28.10 2.30 9.26
CA TYR A 283 -27.50 2.78 8.02
C TYR A 283 -26.74 1.68 7.26
N GLY A 284 -26.70 1.84 5.94
CA GLY A 284 -26.07 0.89 5.03
C GLY A 284 -26.91 -0.36 4.79
N LEU A 285 -26.57 -1.11 3.73
CA LEU A 285 -27.23 -2.39 3.44
C LEU A 285 -26.95 -3.45 4.52
N GLU A 286 -25.88 -3.27 5.30
CA GLU A 286 -25.53 -4.14 6.43
C GLU A 286 -26.37 -3.86 7.68
N ASN A 287 -27.23 -2.83 7.68
CA ASN A 287 -28.03 -2.39 8.83
C ASN A 287 -27.17 -2.09 10.08
N LYS A 288 -26.07 -1.35 9.91
CA LYS A 288 -25.25 -0.90 11.04
C LYS A 288 -26.03 0.10 11.89
N VAL A 289 -25.72 0.15 13.17
CA VAL A 289 -26.44 1.00 14.14
C VAL A 289 -25.52 2.06 14.70
N TYR A 290 -26.02 3.29 14.76
CA TYR A 290 -25.39 4.41 15.45
C TYR A 290 -26.34 4.96 16.51
N VAL A 291 -25.87 5.03 17.75
CA VAL A 291 -26.63 5.55 18.90
C VAL A 291 -25.79 6.63 19.57
N GLN A 292 -26.30 7.86 19.64
CA GLN A 292 -25.62 8.97 20.30
C GLN A 292 -25.79 8.92 21.82
N ASP A 293 -27.01 8.71 22.31
CA ASP A 293 -27.35 8.69 23.74
C ASP A 293 -28.18 7.46 24.09
N TYR A 294 -27.50 6.40 24.56
CA TYR A 294 -28.14 5.16 24.95
C TYR A 294 -28.60 5.21 26.43
N PRO A 295 -29.86 4.86 26.75
CA PRO A 295 -30.42 4.99 28.11
C PRO A 295 -29.73 4.15 29.19
N GLU A 296 -29.30 2.93 28.87
CA GLU A 296 -28.66 2.02 29.84
C GLU A 296 -27.17 1.87 29.55
N ARG A 297 -26.40 2.91 29.90
CA ARG A 297 -24.93 2.84 29.92
C ARG A 297 -24.47 2.38 31.30
N CYS A 298 -23.98 1.15 31.41
CA CYS A 298 -23.19 0.75 32.56
C CYS A 298 -21.84 1.46 32.49
N CYS A 299 -21.70 2.59 33.19
CA CYS A 299 -20.38 3.10 33.54
C CYS A 299 -19.71 2.04 34.42
N CYS A 300 -18.59 1.49 33.97
CA CYS A 300 -17.71 0.68 34.80
C CYS A 300 -17.17 1.56 35.95
N GLY A 301 -17.96 1.77 37.01
CA GLY A 301 -17.49 2.39 38.25
C GLY A 301 -18.36 3.45 38.94
N CYS A 302 -19.53 3.86 38.45
CA CYS A 302 -20.35 4.86 39.16
C CYS A 302 -21.82 4.46 39.26
N THR A 303 -22.23 4.03 40.46
CA THR A 303 -23.61 4.10 40.94
C THR A 303 -24.05 5.56 41.00
N ILE A 304 -25.04 5.93 40.19
CA ILE A 304 -25.82 7.15 40.45
C ILE A 304 -26.78 6.77 41.58
N VAL A 305 -26.56 7.36 42.76
CA VAL A 305 -27.51 7.41 43.88
C VAL A 305 -28.61 8.41 43.53
#